data_AF-A0A0R2DI34-F1
#
_entry.id   AF-A0A0R2DI34-F1
#
_cell.length_a   1.000
_cell.length_b   1.000
_cell.length_c   1.000
_cell.angle_alpha   90.00
_cell.angle_beta   90.00
_cell.angle_gamma   90.00
#
_symmetry.space_group_name_H-M   'P 1'
#
loop_
_entity.id
_entity.type
_entity.pdbx_description
1 polymer ?
#
loop_
_entity_poly.entity_id
_entity_poly.type
_entity_poly.pdbx_seq_one_letter_code
_entity_poly.pdbx_strand_id
1 'polypeptide(L)' 'MFNYSSEVKWIRVTDIDGGLVWINLATVERIYQTSDGSTFECADTVTRTTVPFEKIPDLLGGGGQ' A
#
# COMPACT_ATOMS: atom_id res chain seq x y z
N MET A 1 -9.35 -14.86 25.68
CA MET A 1 -8.53 -13.64 25.70
C MET A 1 -8.10 -13.39 24.27
N PHE A 2 -8.66 -12.38 23.60
CA PHE A 2 -8.37 -12.12 22.18
C PHE A 2 -7.02 -11.43 22.08
N ASN A 3 -6.05 -12.10 21.46
CA ASN A 3 -4.72 -11.57 21.23
C ASN A 3 -4.80 -10.57 20.07
N TYR A 4 -4.97 -9.29 20.38
CA TYR A 4 -5.00 -8.21 19.39
C TYR A 4 -3.55 -7.88 19.00
N SER A 5 -2.90 -8.74 18.20
CA SER A 5 -1.71 -8.31 17.45
C SER A 5 -2.18 -7.48 16.27
N SER A 6 -2.69 -6.28 16.54
CA SER A 6 -2.85 -5.25 15.51
C SER A 6 -1.51 -4.62 15.24
N GLU A 7 -0.64 -5.36 14.55
CA GLU A 7 0.46 -4.75 13.82
C GLU A 7 -0.18 -3.94 12.69
N VAL A 8 -0.49 -2.68 12.98
CA VAL A 8 -0.88 -1.71 11.95
C VAL A 8 0.34 -1.54 11.06
N LYS A 9 0.36 -2.24 9.92
CA LYS A 9 1.46 -2.15 8.96
C LYS A 9 1.28 -0.88 8.13
N TRP A 10 2.15 0.09 8.36
CA TRP A 10 2.26 1.28 7.52
C TRP A 10 3.39 1.09 6.52
N ILE A 11 3.14 1.45 5.26
CA ILE A 11 4.19 1.56 4.25
C ILE A 11 4.35 3.01 3.83
N ARG A 12 5.58 3.40 3.49
CA ARG A 12 5.88 4.70 2.92
C ARG A 12 6.11 4.53 1.43
N VAL A 13 5.36 5.27 0.62
CA VAL A 13 5.43 5.20 -0.85
C VAL A 13 5.46 6.60 -1.45
N THR A 14 5.90 6.67 -2.70
CA THR A 14 5.88 7.91 -3.47
C THR A 14 4.59 7.98 -4.27
N ASP A 15 3.80 9.03 -4.00
CA ASP A 15 2.59 9.37 -4.73
C ASP A 15 2.90 9.84 -6.17
N ILE A 16 1.89 9.92 -7.02
CA ILE A 16 2.01 10.41 -8.40
C ILE A 16 2.57 11.83 -8.50
N ASP A 17 2.31 12.68 -7.51
CA ASP A 17 2.86 14.03 -7.42
C ASP A 17 4.32 14.07 -6.91
N GLY A 18 4.95 12.91 -6.69
CA GLY A 18 6.31 12.80 -6.16
C GLY A 18 6.42 13.02 -4.64
N GLY A 19 5.28 13.23 -3.97
CA GLY A 19 5.20 13.36 -2.52
C GLY A 19 5.34 12.01 -1.80
N LEU A 20 5.94 12.01 -0.61
CA LEU A 20 6.02 10.81 0.22
C LEU A 20 4.78 10.70 1.10
N VAL A 21 4.01 9.63 0.92
CA VAL A 21 2.76 9.36 1.63
C VAL A 21 2.86 8.06 2.43
N TRP A 22 2.16 8.03 3.57
CA TRP A 22 2.05 6.85 4.42
C TRP A 22 0.72 6.18 4.16
N ILE A 23 0.75 4.88 3.85
CA ILE A 23 -0.45 4.07 3.60
C ILE A 23 -0.59 3.06 4.74
N ASN A 24 -1.75 3.09 5.40
CA ASN A 24 -2.12 2.09 6.38
C ASN A 24 -2.66 0.85 5.68
N LEU A 25 -1.89 -0.23 5.67
CA LEU A 25 -2.29 -1.48 5.02
C LEU A 25 -3.51 -2.13 5.68
N ALA A 26 -3.80 -1.80 6.95
CA ALA A 26 -4.99 -2.32 7.63
C ALA A 26 -6.30 -1.73 7.07
N THR A 27 -6.23 -0.56 6.40
CA THR A 27 -7.40 0.10 5.80
C THR A 27 -7.49 -0.08 4.29
N VAL A 28 -6.48 -0.70 3.67
CA VAL A 28 -6.46 -0.95 2.22
C VAL A 28 -7.43 -2.08 1.90
N GLU A 29 -8.43 -1.79 1.09
CA GLU A 29 -9.41 -2.76 0.62
C GLU A 29 -9.00 -3.36 -0.72
N ARG A 30 -8.34 -2.57 -1.57
CA ARG A 30 -7.92 -3.01 -2.90
C ARG A 30 -6.62 -2.34 -3.34
N ILE A 31 -5.79 -3.11 -4.03
CA ILE A 31 -4.62 -2.60 -4.75
C ILE A 31 -4.75 -3.03 -6.21
N TYR A 32 -4.58 -2.10 -7.14
CA TYR A 32 -4.65 -2.39 -8.57
C TYR A 32 -3.66 -1.56 -9.37
N GLN A 33 -3.27 -2.09 -10.53
CA GLN A 33 -2.38 -1.43 -11.47
C GLN A 33 -3.11 -0.30 -12.21
N THR A 34 -2.42 0.80 -12.46
CA THR A 34 -2.84 1.88 -13.37
C THR A 34 -1.69 2.22 -14.31
N SER A 35 -1.94 3.06 -15.33
CA SER A 35 -0.91 3.47 -16.30
C SER A 35 0.34 4.11 -15.67
N ASP A 36 0.19 4.79 -14.53
CA ASP A 36 1.28 5.46 -13.82
C ASP A 36 2.00 4.58 -12.77
N GLY A 37 1.43 3.42 -12.42
CA GLY A 37 1.94 2.60 -11.32
C GLY A 37 0.82 1.83 -10.64
N SER A 38 0.62 2.08 -9.34
CA SER A 38 -0.33 1.33 -8.50
C SER A 38 -1.22 2.25 -7.71
N THR A 39 -2.49 1.88 -7.56
CA THR A 39 -3.45 2.59 -6.72
C THR A 39 -3.82 1.75 -5.52
N PHE A 40 -3.79 2.38 -4.35
CA PHE A 40 -4.24 1.84 -3.08
C PHE A 40 -5.58 2.47 -2.74
N GLU A 41 -6.62 1.66 -2.71
CA GLU A 41 -7.97 2.06 -2.37
C GLU A 41 -8.25 1.63 -0.94
N CYS A 42 -8.50 2.61 -0.07
CA CYS A 42 -8.92 2.46 1.31
C CYS A 42 -10.36 2.95 1.45
N ALA A 43 -11.04 2.55 2.53
CA ALA A 43 -12.45 2.90 2.79
C ALA A 43 -12.76 4.41 2.64
N ASP A 44 -11.83 5.27 3.04
CA ASP A 44 -12.02 6.73 3.03
C ASP A 44 -11.12 7.47 2.01
N THR A 45 -10.14 6.80 1.40
CA THR A 45 -9.12 7.48 0.58
C THR A 45 -8.59 6.61 -0.54
N VAL A 46 -8.30 7.23 -1.68
CA VAL A 46 -7.64 6.61 -2.82
C VAL A 46 -6.28 7.27 -3.00
N THR A 47 -5.20 6.49 -2.88
CA THR A 47 -3.83 6.96 -3.01
C THR A 47 -3.20 6.37 -4.26
N ARG A 48 -2.76 7.22 -5.18
CA ARG A 48 -2.20 6.79 -6.47
C ARG A 48 -0.70 6.99 -6.47
N THR A 49 0.03 5.92 -6.74
CA THR A 49 1.48 5.88 -6.54
C THR A 49 2.20 5.60 -7.84
N THR A 50 3.44 6.10 -7.94
CA THR A 50 4.35 5.76 -9.04
C THR A 50 5.01 4.38 -8.88
N VAL A 51 4.65 3.65 -7.81
CA VAL A 51 5.18 2.33 -7.51
C VAL A 51 4.67 1.33 -8.56
N PRO A 52 5.55 0.60 -9.26
CA PRO A 52 5.14 -0.46 -10.17
C PRO A 52 4.38 -1.56 -9.44
N PHE A 53 3.29 -2.05 -10.02
CA PHE A 53 2.44 -3.07 -9.39
C PHE A 53 3.21 -4.37 -9.06
N GLU A 54 4.18 -4.73 -9.89
CA GLU A 54 5.09 -5.86 -9.68
C GLU A 54 5.99 -5.73 -8.42
N LYS A 55 6.21 -4.51 -7.92
CA LYS A 55 7.01 -4.24 -6.71
C LYS A 55 6.17 -4.21 -5.43
N ILE A 56 4.86 -4.24 -5.54
CA ILE A 56 3.94 -4.21 -4.40
C ILE A 56 4.14 -5.42 -3.47
N PRO A 57 4.28 -6.68 -3.95
CA PRO A 57 4.53 -7.82 -3.07
C PRO A 57 5.76 -7.62 -2.18
N ASP A 58 6.86 -7.12 -2.74
CA ASP A 58 8.09 -6.81 -2.01
C ASP A 58 7.85 -5.77 -0.90
N LEU A 59 7.10 -4.70 -1.20
CA LEU A 59 6.72 -3.67 -0.24
C LEU A 59 5.79 -4.16 0.88
N LEU A 60 4.93 -5.15 0.59
CA LEU A 60 4.04 -5.77 1.57
C LEU A 60 4.76 -6.81 2.44
N GLY A 61 6.06 -7.03 2.23
CA GLY A 61 6.83 -8.07 2.91
C GLY A 61 6.68 -9.46 2.29
N GLY A 62 6.09 -9.54 1.09
CA GLY A 62 6.07 -10.70 0.21
C GLY A 62 7.31 -10.77 -0.68
N GLY A 63 8.49 -10.81 -0.06
CA GLY A 63 9.69 -11.29 -0.72
C GLY A 63 9.71 -12.81 -0.62
N GLY A 64 9.42 -13.50 -1.73
CA GLY A 64 9.49 -14.95 -1.81
C GLY A 64 10.85 -15.48 -1.38
N GLN A 65 10.84 -16.59 -0.64
CA GLN A 65 11.99 -17.49 -0.50
C GLN A 65 12.25 -18.23 -1.81
#